data_AF-A0AAU6NFG9-F1
#
_entry.id   AF-A0AAU6NFG9-F1
#
_cell.length_a   1.000
_cell.length_b   1.000
_cell.length_c   1.000
_cell.angle_alpha   90.00
_cell.angle_beta   90.00
_cell.angle_gamma   90.00
#
_symmetry.space_group_name_H-M   'P 1'
#
loop_
_entity.id
_entity.type
_entity.pdbx_description
1 polymer ?
#
loop_
_entity_poly.entity_id
_entity_poly.type
_entity_poly.pdbx_seq_one_letter_code
_entity_poly.pdbx_strand_id
1 'polypeptide(L)'
;MYGDLRLILLLLVFLGLFASLCFYFYFYRKYSLELSKSFHILSDKQYLDVNDYLFYEQLGLPGFAHRVFLMKRILAGKATKQNSKKNLPPEAEALVSSIYDFSWIKMFYRMTLFVVFLMLLLFLLIATGP
;
A
#
# COMPACT_ATOMS: atom_id res chain seq x y z
N MET A 1 37.36 11.04 -3.07
CA MET A 1 36.42 11.62 -2.08
C MET A 1 34.99 11.76 -2.61
N TYR A 2 34.70 12.55 -3.66
CA TYR A 2 33.31 12.69 -4.16
C TYR A 2 32.75 11.38 -4.77
N GLY A 3 33.57 10.63 -5.51
CA GLY A 3 33.19 9.32 -6.06
C GLY A 3 32.89 8.27 -4.98
N ASP A 4 33.71 8.22 -3.93
CA ASP A 4 33.55 7.25 -2.82
C ASP A 4 32.25 7.52 -2.03
N LEU A 5 31.94 8.79 -1.77
CA LEU A 5 30.69 9.19 -1.12
C LEU A 5 29.47 8.84 -1.97
N ARG A 6 29.52 9.05 -3.30
CA ARG A 6 28.45 8.68 -4.22
C ARG A 6 28.20 7.16 -4.21
N LEU A 7 29.26 6.37 -4.24
CA LEU A 7 29.16 4.90 -4.17
C LEU A 7 28.56 4.43 -2.84
N ILE A 8 28.98 5.02 -1.72
CA ILE A 8 28.40 4.73 -0.40
C ILE A 8 26.90 5.09 -0.37
N LEU A 9 26.51 6.26 -0.89
CA LEU A 9 25.11 6.67 -0.97
C LEU A 9 24.28 5.73 -1.85
N LEU A 10 24.80 5.32 -3.00
CA LEU A 10 24.14 4.35 -3.87
C LEU A 10 23.92 3.02 -3.14
N LEU A 11 24.96 2.49 -2.47
CA LEU A 11 24.85 1.27 -1.68
C LEU A 11 23.79 1.37 -0.58
N LEU A 12 23.73 2.50 0.13
CA LEU A 12 22.71 2.76 1.15
C LEU A 12 21.30 2.80 0.55
N VAL A 13 21.13 3.44 -0.61
CA VAL A 13 19.85 3.48 -1.32
C VAL A 13 19.41 2.07 -1.74
N PHE A 14 20.31 1.28 -2.34
CA PHE A 14 20.03 -0.10 -2.73
C PHE A 14 19.67 -0.97 -1.53
N LEU A 15 20.40 -0.84 -0.41
CA LEU A 15 20.10 -1.56 0.82
C LEU A 15 18.71 -1.17 1.38
N GLY A 16 18.38 0.12 1.37
CA GLY A 16 17.08 0.62 1.81
C GLY A 16 15.92 0.13 0.93
N LEU A 17 16.11 0.08 -0.39
CA LEU A 17 15.14 -0.48 -1.33
C LEU A 17 14.96 -1.99 -1.12
N PHE A 18 16.06 -2.73 -0.93
CA PHE A 18 16.01 -4.16 -0.65
C PHE A 18 15.28 -4.46 0.67
N ALA A 19 15.60 -3.73 1.75
CA ALA A 19 14.89 -3.85 3.01
C ALA A 19 13.40 -3.54 2.85
N SER A 20 13.05 -2.50 2.10
CA SER A 20 11.65 -2.14 1.82
C SER A 20 10.91 -3.23 1.05
N LEU A 21 11.58 -3.91 0.12
CA LEU A 21 11.02 -5.04 -0.60
C LEU A 21 10.74 -6.22 0.32
N CYS A 22 11.66 -6.53 1.25
CA CYS A 22 11.46 -7.56 2.27
C CYS A 22 10.26 -7.23 3.18
N PHE A 23 10.15 -5.98 3.63
CA PHE A 23 8.98 -5.54 4.40
C PHE A 23 7.69 -5.62 3.58
N TYR A 24 7.70 -5.20 2.31
CA TYR A 24 6.54 -5.34 1.42
C TYR A 24 6.09 -6.79 1.32
N PHE A 25 7.03 -7.72 1.13
CA PHE A 25 6.75 -9.15 1.09
C PHE A 25 6.19 -9.68 2.41
N TYR A 26 6.74 -9.23 3.54
CA TYR A 26 6.21 -9.54 4.86
C TYR A 26 4.76 -9.06 5.02
N PHE A 27 4.46 -7.80 4.69
CA PHE A 27 3.09 -7.27 4.74
C PHE A 27 2.15 -8.06 3.83
N TYR A 28 2.59 -8.37 2.61
CA TYR A 28 1.81 -9.19 1.67
C TYR A 28 1.46 -10.55 2.27
N ARG A 29 2.46 -11.30 2.76
CA ARG A 29 2.25 -12.63 3.32
C ARG A 29 1.36 -12.61 4.55
N LYS A 30 1.54 -11.60 5.41
CA LYS A 30 0.81 -11.50 6.68
C LYS A 30 -0.63 -11.04 6.50
N TYR A 31 -0.87 -10.01 5.69
CA TYR A 31 -2.13 -9.29 5.67
C TYR A 31 -2.97 -9.48 4.40
N SER A 32 -2.48 -10.18 3.37
CA SER A 32 -3.25 -10.40 2.13
C SER A 32 -4.56 -11.16 2.39
N LEU A 33 -4.57 -12.11 3.32
CA LEU A 33 -5.78 -12.87 3.65
C LEU A 33 -6.81 -12.00 4.40
N GLU A 34 -6.35 -11.18 5.35
CA GLU A 34 -7.21 -10.27 6.10
C GLU A 34 -7.88 -9.25 5.17
N LEU A 35 -7.10 -8.66 4.25
CA LEU A 35 -7.62 -7.76 3.22
C LEU A 35 -8.68 -8.42 2.33
N SER A 36 -8.39 -9.63 1.83
CA SER A 36 -9.32 -10.39 0.99
C SER A 36 -10.66 -10.61 1.71
N LYS A 37 -10.61 -11.11 2.96
CA LYS A 37 -11.82 -11.34 3.76
C LYS A 37 -12.60 -10.06 4.00
N SER A 38 -11.94 -8.96 4.35
CA SER A 38 -12.61 -7.69 4.56
C SER A 38 -13.28 -7.16 3.29
N PHE A 39 -12.64 -7.30 2.12
CA PHE A 39 -13.27 -6.91 0.85
C PHE A 39 -14.47 -7.78 0.50
N HIS A 40 -14.38 -9.09 0.72
CA HIS A 40 -15.52 -9.99 0.54
C HIS A 40 -16.70 -9.61 1.43
N ILE A 41 -16.47 -9.30 2.71
CA ILE A 41 -17.55 -8.89 3.62
C ILE A 41 -18.15 -7.54 3.21
N LEU A 42 -17.32 -6.57 2.83
CA LEU A 42 -17.78 -5.28 2.32
C LEU A 42 -18.61 -5.43 1.04
N SER A 43 -18.23 -6.38 0.18
CA SER A 43 -18.95 -6.68 -1.04
C SER A 43 -20.28 -7.37 -0.79
N ASP A 44 -20.32 -8.34 0.14
CA ASP A 44 -21.54 -9.03 0.56
C ASP A 44 -22.58 -8.05 1.14
N LYS A 45 -22.11 -7.03 1.87
CA LYS A 45 -22.94 -5.94 2.41
C LYS A 45 -23.23 -4.82 1.39
N GLN A 46 -22.86 -4.98 0.13
CA GLN A 46 -23.05 -3.99 -0.95
C GLN A 46 -22.37 -2.63 -0.70
N TYR A 47 -21.37 -2.57 0.20
CA TYR A 47 -20.58 -1.37 0.43
C TYR A 47 -19.46 -1.19 -0.61
N LEU A 48 -19.06 -2.29 -1.27
CA LEU A 48 -17.99 -2.32 -2.27
C LEU A 48 -18.41 -3.18 -3.46
N ASP A 49 -18.14 -2.72 -4.68
CA ASP A 49 -18.33 -3.56 -5.88
C ASP A 49 -17.17 -4.57 -5.97
N VAL A 50 -17.46 -5.82 -6.31
CA VAL A 50 -16.44 -6.86 -6.54
C VAL A 50 -15.40 -6.39 -7.55
N ASN A 51 -15.84 -5.65 -8.58
CA ASN A 51 -14.97 -5.14 -9.64
C ASN A 51 -13.95 -4.10 -9.13
N ASP A 52 -14.21 -3.43 -8.01
CA ASP A 52 -13.29 -2.43 -7.44
C ASP A 52 -11.99 -3.08 -6.89
N TYR A 53 -12.03 -4.36 -6.50
CA TYR A 53 -10.89 -5.03 -5.86
C TYR A 53 -10.46 -6.37 -6.50
N LEU A 54 -11.36 -7.09 -7.18
CA LEU A 54 -11.10 -8.44 -7.69
C LEU A 54 -9.90 -8.50 -8.65
N PHE A 55 -9.80 -7.51 -9.55
CA PHE A 55 -8.65 -7.41 -10.46
C PHE A 55 -7.32 -7.36 -9.70
N TYR A 56 -7.23 -6.51 -8.66
CA TYR A 56 -6.01 -6.38 -7.85
C TYR A 56 -5.76 -7.57 -6.93
N GLU A 57 -6.81 -8.31 -6.57
CA GLU A 57 -6.68 -9.56 -5.84
C GLU A 57 -6.06 -10.66 -6.70
N GLN A 58 -6.54 -10.82 -7.95
CA GLN A 58 -6.02 -11.80 -8.90
C GLN A 58 -4.56 -11.54 -9.28
N LEU A 59 -4.14 -10.27 -9.28
CA LEU A 59 -2.74 -9.89 -9.46
C LEU A 59 -1.83 -10.34 -8.31
N GLY A 60 -2.38 -10.74 -7.16
CA GLY A 60 -1.60 -11.21 -6.01
C GLY A 60 -0.69 -10.12 -5.43
N LEU A 61 0.62 -10.34 -5.51
CA LEU A 61 1.65 -9.48 -4.91
C LEU A 61 1.72 -8.10 -5.60
N PRO A 62 1.76 -7.98 -6.94
CA PRO A 62 1.63 -6.70 -7.65
C PRO A 62 0.39 -5.87 -7.27
N GLY A 63 -0.75 -6.52 -7.03
CA GLY A 63 -2.00 -5.83 -6.70
C GLY A 63 -2.19 -5.50 -5.21
N PHE A 64 -1.29 -5.98 -4.34
CA PHE A 64 -1.42 -5.81 -2.89
C PHE A 64 -1.39 -4.34 -2.45
N ALA A 65 -0.47 -3.52 -2.96
CA ALA A 65 -0.42 -2.09 -2.62
C ALA A 65 -1.75 -1.37 -2.93
N HIS A 66 -2.36 -1.66 -4.09
CA HIS A 66 -3.64 -1.09 -4.47
C HIS A 66 -4.75 -1.49 -3.50
N ARG A 67 -4.80 -2.76 -3.11
CA ARG A 67 -5.71 -3.27 -2.08
C ARG A 67 -5.51 -2.54 -0.74
N VAL A 68 -4.28 -2.34 -0.29
CA VAL A 68 -3.99 -1.56 0.93
C VAL A 68 -4.51 -0.12 0.82
N PHE A 69 -4.28 0.54 -0.31
CA PHE A 69 -4.75 1.93 -0.51
C PHE A 69 -6.27 2.03 -0.61
N LEU A 70 -6.93 1.04 -1.21
CA LEU A 70 -8.39 0.97 -1.24
C LEU A 70 -8.93 0.83 0.19
N MET A 71 -8.38 -0.09 0.99
CA MET A 71 -8.78 -0.25 2.38
C MET A 71 -8.55 1.02 3.21
N LYS A 72 -7.42 1.70 3.01
CA LYS A 72 -7.15 3.00 3.63
C LYS A 72 -8.21 4.05 3.31
N ARG A 73 -8.77 4.06 2.09
CA ARG A 73 -9.85 4.98 1.70
C ARG A 73 -11.16 4.62 2.39
N ILE A 74 -11.47 3.33 2.47
CA ILE A 74 -12.67 2.81 3.13
C ILE A 74 -12.67 3.15 4.61
N LEU A 75 -11.54 2.92 5.30
CA LEU A 75 -11.34 3.31 6.70
C LEU A 75 -11.33 4.83 6.94
N ALA A 76 -11.30 5.63 5.89
CA ALA A 76 -11.43 7.09 5.98
C ALA A 76 -12.83 7.58 5.57
N GLY A 77 -13.79 6.67 5.37
CA GLY A 77 -15.14 6.95 4.88
C GLY A 77 -15.19 7.54 3.46
N LYS A 78 -14.08 7.47 2.71
CA LYS A 78 -13.97 8.11 1.39
C LYS A 78 -14.59 7.23 0.32
N ALA A 79 -15.33 7.85 -0.61
CA ALA A 79 -15.91 7.21 -1.79
C ALA A 79 -14.90 6.31 -2.54
N THR A 80 -15.36 5.18 -3.07
CA THR A 80 -14.61 4.31 -4.01
C THR A 80 -14.91 4.69 -5.46
N LYS A 81 -14.24 4.08 -6.45
CA LYS A 81 -14.31 4.48 -7.87
C LYS A 81 -15.75 4.47 -8.41
N GLN A 82 -16.57 3.50 -8.02
CA GLN A 82 -17.95 3.39 -8.49
C GLN A 82 -18.96 4.11 -7.58
N ASN A 83 -18.64 4.27 -6.30
CA ASN A 83 -19.40 5.09 -5.34
C ASN A 83 -18.96 6.55 -5.34
N SER A 84 -18.45 7.08 -6.46
CA SER A 84 -17.87 8.45 -6.54
C SER A 84 -18.85 9.55 -6.12
N LYS A 85 -20.15 9.25 -6.06
CA LYS A 85 -21.23 10.16 -5.66
C LYS A 85 -21.72 9.98 -4.23
N LYS A 86 -21.27 8.95 -3.49
CA LYS A 86 -21.74 8.66 -2.13
C LYS A 86 -20.55 8.28 -1.24
N ASN A 87 -20.29 9.07 -0.20
CA ASN A 87 -19.34 8.68 0.85
C ASN A 87 -19.77 7.31 1.40
N LEU A 88 -18.80 6.47 1.75
CA LEU A 88 -19.13 5.19 2.37
C LEU A 88 -19.86 5.46 3.70
N PRO A 89 -20.94 4.74 3.99
CA PRO A 89 -21.63 4.90 5.27
C PRO A 89 -20.65 4.56 6.41
N PRO A 90 -20.73 5.26 7.56
CA PRO A 90 -19.85 5.02 8.70
C PRO A 90 -19.95 3.58 9.23
N GLU A 91 -21.06 2.90 8.94
CA GLU A 91 -21.26 1.47 9.22
C GLU A 91 -20.24 0.57 8.51
N ALA A 92 -19.77 0.94 7.31
CA ALA A 92 -18.77 0.18 6.57
C ALA A 92 -17.39 0.23 7.25
N GLU A 93 -17.00 1.40 7.78
CA GLU A 93 -15.77 1.56 8.56
C GLU A 93 -15.84 0.81 9.89
N ALA A 94 -16.96 0.95 10.62
CA ALA A 94 -17.17 0.29 11.90
C ALA A 94 -17.16 -1.23 11.75
N LEU A 95 -17.79 -1.76 10.70
CA LEU A 95 -17.83 -3.19 10.41
C LEU A 95 -16.42 -3.75 10.19
N VAL A 96 -15.60 -3.10 9.36
CA VAL A 96 -14.25 -3.59 9.06
C VAL A 96 -13.32 -3.44 10.26
N SER A 97 -13.41 -2.32 10.98
CA SER A 97 -12.58 -2.04 12.16
C SER A 97 -12.92 -2.93 13.35
N SER A 98 -14.13 -3.51 13.38
CA SER A 98 -14.52 -4.46 14.43
C SER A 98 -13.91 -5.85 14.27
N ILE A 99 -13.47 -6.21 13.04
CA ILE A 99 -13.02 -7.57 12.71
C ILE A 99 -11.49 -7.68 12.74
N TYR A 100 -10.78 -6.67 12.24
CA TYR A 100 -9.33 -6.67 12.13
C TYR A 100 -8.72 -5.33 12.54
N ASP A 101 -7.52 -5.37 13.11
CA ASP A 101 -6.72 -4.17 13.36
C ASP A 101 -5.95 -3.75 12.10
N PHE A 102 -6.31 -2.61 11.54
CA PHE A 102 -5.67 -2.01 10.36
C PHE A 102 -4.62 -0.94 10.70
N SER A 103 -4.15 -0.86 11.95
CA SER A 103 -3.07 0.05 12.38
C SER A 103 -1.82 -0.03 11.49
N TRP A 104 -1.51 -1.24 10.99
CA TRP A 104 -0.38 -1.53 10.11
C TRP A 104 -0.44 -0.82 8.76
N ILE A 105 -1.61 -0.41 8.26
CA ILE A 105 -1.77 0.35 7.01
C ILE A 105 -1.03 1.69 7.09
N LYS A 106 -0.99 2.32 8.28
CA LYS A 106 -0.22 3.55 8.50
C LYS A 106 1.28 3.30 8.32
N MET A 107 1.78 2.17 8.83
CA MET A 107 3.18 1.77 8.68
C MET A 107 3.51 1.44 7.22
N PHE A 108 2.63 0.71 6.53
CA PHE A 108 2.79 0.42 5.11
C PHE A 108 2.87 1.70 4.27
N TYR A 109 2.02 2.69 4.56
CA TYR A 109 2.05 3.99 3.86
C TYR A 109 3.36 4.76 4.09
N ARG A 110 3.86 4.77 5.34
CA ARG A 110 5.18 5.38 5.65
C ARG A 110 6.31 4.68 4.89
N MET A 111 6.27 3.35 4.80
CA MET A 111 7.21 2.56 4.00
C MET A 111 7.11 2.92 2.51
N THR A 112 5.91 3.08 1.94
CA THR A 112 5.75 3.52 0.56
C THR A 112 6.37 4.90 0.32
N LEU A 113 6.13 5.87 1.22
CA LEU A 113 6.74 7.19 1.12
C LEU A 113 8.27 7.12 1.20
N PHE A 114 8.80 6.26 2.08
CA PHE A 114 10.24 6.02 2.17
C PHE A 114 10.81 5.46 0.86
N VAL A 115 10.13 4.50 0.22
CA VAL A 115 10.52 3.98 -1.10
C VAL A 115 10.48 5.08 -2.17
N VAL A 116 9.44 5.92 -2.20
CA VAL A 116 9.37 7.05 -3.14
C VAL A 116 10.53 8.01 -2.92
N PHE A 117 10.85 8.33 -1.67
CA PHE A 117 12.01 9.16 -1.34
C PHE A 117 13.33 8.53 -1.82
N LEU A 118 13.54 7.23 -1.58
CA LEU A 118 14.73 6.52 -2.06
C LEU A 118 14.81 6.49 -3.59
N MET A 119 13.69 6.34 -4.29
CA MET A 119 13.64 6.38 -5.76
C MET A 119 13.99 7.78 -6.30
N LEU A 120 13.49 8.84 -5.65
CA LEU A 120 13.87 10.21 -6.00
C LEU A 120 15.35 10.46 -5.75
N LEU A 121 15.88 10.00 -4.61
CA LEU A 121 17.30 10.11 -4.28
C LEU A 121 18.16 9.33 -5.29
N LEU A 122 17.75 8.13 -5.67
CA LEU A 122 18.40 7.33 -6.71
C LEU A 122 18.43 8.08 -8.05
N PHE A 123 17.29 8.63 -8.46
CA PHE A 123 17.18 9.42 -9.69
C PHE A 123 18.13 10.62 -9.66
N LEU A 124 18.18 11.36 -8.56
CA LEU A 124 19.10 12.48 -8.40
C LEU A 124 20.57 12.04 -8.46
N LEU A 125 20.94 10.96 -7.77
CA LEU A 125 22.30 10.42 -7.77
C LEU A 125 22.76 9.91 -9.15
N ILE A 126 21.82 9.47 -9.99
CA ILE A 126 22.08 9.09 -11.37
C ILE A 126 22.21 10.35 -12.23
N ALA A 127 21.26 11.28 -12.13
CA ALA A 127 21.19 12.49 -12.96
C ALA A 127 22.32 13.50 -12.69
N THR A 128 22.88 13.53 -11.49
CA THR A 128 24.03 14.39 -11.12
C THR A 128 25.38 13.68 -11.30
N GLY A 129 25.41 12.49 -11.89
CA GLY A 129 26.65 11.86 -12.30
C GLY A 129 27.22 12.51 -13.57
N PRO A 130 28.54 12.72 -13.67
CA PRO A 130 29.17 13.06 -14.94
C PRO A 130 28.98 11.95 -15.98
#